data_AF-A0A1Y3NUK6-F1
#
_entry.id   AF-A0A1Y3NUK6-F1
#
_cell.length_a   1.000
_cell.length_b   1.000
_cell.length_c   1.000
_cell.angle_alpha   90.00
_cell.angle_beta   90.00
_cell.angle_gamma   90.00
#
_symmetry.space_group_name_H-M   'P 1'
#
loop_
_entity.id
_entity.type
_entity.pdbx_description
1 polymer ?
#
loop_
_entity_poly.entity_id
_entity_poly.type
_entity_poly.pdbx_seq_one_letter_code
_entity_poly.pdbx_strand_id
1 'polypeptide(L)'
;MAQTESNTQLRIGYYPWPWTLNVKGKPLRFETREEACQAVLKAISEQGVYAVDIGLTQQNWGYIGRARFREPCDALHPMNNLQSAALLLRQYYQQTGDWVSAAGMYHRPAGGEPARLYKSKIQERLKRMVADR
;
A
#
# COMPACT_ATOMS: atom_id res chain seq x y z
N MET A 1 4.19 -5.40 4.74
CA MET A 1 2.91 -5.22 5.45
C MET A 1 1.78 -4.69 4.57
N ALA A 2 2.04 -4.16 3.36
CA ALA A 2 0.96 -3.98 2.36
C ALA A 2 0.20 -5.31 2.05
N GLN A 3 0.92 -6.43 2.01
CA GLN A 3 0.30 -7.75 1.84
C GLN A 3 -0.63 -8.15 3.00
N THR A 4 -0.41 -7.70 4.23
CA THR A 4 -1.26 -8.12 5.35
C THR A 4 -2.61 -7.41 5.29
N GLU A 5 -2.64 -6.20 4.75
CA GLU A 5 -3.83 -5.35 4.75
C GLU A 5 -4.77 -5.70 3.59
N SER A 6 -4.25 -5.98 2.39
CA SER A 6 -5.04 -6.29 1.20
C SER A 6 -5.35 -7.77 0.98
N ASN A 7 -4.81 -8.70 1.76
CA ASN A 7 -4.98 -10.12 1.46
C ASN A 7 -6.43 -10.60 1.69
N THR A 8 -7.05 -11.20 0.69
CA THR A 8 -8.33 -11.91 0.81
C THR A 8 -8.08 -13.41 0.74
N GLN A 9 -8.75 -14.18 1.60
CA GLN A 9 -8.75 -15.64 1.51
C GLN A 9 -9.62 -16.05 0.32
N LEU A 10 -8.97 -16.51 -0.74
CA LEU A 10 -9.63 -17.14 -1.88
C LEU A 10 -9.46 -18.66 -1.77
N ARG A 11 -10.30 -19.42 -2.46
CA ARG A 11 -10.26 -20.91 -2.50
C ARG A 11 -8.91 -21.50 -2.95
N ILE A 12 -8.03 -20.65 -3.50
CA ILE A 12 -6.70 -20.96 -4.04
C ILE A 12 -5.53 -20.30 -3.27
N GLY A 13 -5.78 -19.64 -2.13
CA GLY A 13 -4.74 -19.00 -1.30
C GLY A 13 -5.06 -17.56 -0.88
N TYR A 14 -4.07 -16.87 -0.29
CA TYR A 14 -4.16 -15.45 0.08
C TYR A 14 -3.62 -14.57 -1.03
N TYR A 15 -4.49 -13.79 -1.66
CA TYR A 15 -4.10 -12.85 -2.72
C TYR A 15 -4.44 -11.42 -2.34
N PRO A 16 -3.60 -10.44 -2.70
CA PRO A 16 -3.91 -9.04 -2.49
C PRO A 16 -5.14 -8.68 -3.34
N TRP A 17 -6.13 -8.07 -2.71
CA TRP A 17 -7.39 -7.68 -3.32
C TRP A 17 -7.36 -6.20 -3.68
N PRO A 18 -7.65 -5.83 -4.95
CA PRO A 18 -7.44 -4.46 -5.41
C PRO A 18 -8.44 -3.46 -4.84
N TRP A 19 -9.60 -3.94 -4.41
CA TRP A 19 -10.66 -3.13 -3.81
C TRP A 19 -10.64 -3.26 -2.29
N THR A 20 -9.44 -3.16 -1.71
CA THR A 20 -9.24 -3.06 -0.26
C THR A 20 -8.96 -1.61 0.13
N LEU A 21 -9.59 -1.18 1.22
CA LEU A 21 -9.29 0.07 1.92
C LEU A 21 -8.80 -0.22 3.32
N ASN A 22 -7.93 0.63 3.84
CA ASN A 22 -7.70 0.75 5.27
C ASN A 22 -8.20 2.13 5.70
N VAL A 23 -9.19 2.17 6.59
CA VAL A 23 -9.74 3.41 7.14
C VAL A 23 -9.42 3.48 8.63
N LYS A 24 -8.43 4.30 9.02
CA LYS A 24 -7.94 4.44 10.40
C LYS A 24 -7.59 3.11 11.08
N GLY A 25 -6.93 2.22 10.36
CA GLY A 25 -6.54 0.89 10.85
C GLY A 25 -7.61 -0.19 10.66
N LYS A 26 -8.79 0.14 10.11
CA LYS A 26 -9.85 -0.82 9.84
C LYS A 26 -9.82 -1.27 8.37
N PRO A 27 -9.50 -2.54 8.08
CA PRO A 27 -9.51 -3.04 6.72
C PRO A 27 -10.95 -3.27 6.24
N LEU A 28 -11.28 -2.78 5.05
CA LEU A 28 -12.55 -2.98 4.35
C LEU A 28 -12.27 -3.58 2.98
N ARG A 29 -13.07 -4.56 2.56
CA ARG A 29 -12.95 -5.23 1.25
C ARG A 29 -14.30 -5.19 0.57
N PHE A 30 -14.29 -4.89 -0.74
CA PHE A 30 -15.49 -4.73 -1.54
C PHE A 30 -15.47 -5.68 -2.72
N GLU A 31 -16.63 -6.10 -3.20
CA GLU A 31 -16.72 -7.05 -4.30
C GLU A 31 -16.48 -6.39 -5.65
N THR A 32 -16.72 -5.07 -5.74
CA THR A 32 -16.57 -4.30 -6.97
C THR A 32 -15.75 -3.04 -6.77
N ARG A 33 -15.23 -2.49 -7.88
CA ARG A 33 -14.52 -1.21 -7.88
C ARG A 33 -15.46 -0.07 -7.47
N GLU A 34 -16.70 -0.13 -7.92
CA GLU A 34 -17.72 0.88 -7.72
C GLU A 34 -18.08 1.02 -6.24
N GLU A 35 -18.29 -0.10 -5.54
CA GLU A 35 -18.52 -0.11 -4.09
C GLU A 35 -17.33 0.46 -3.32
N ALA A 36 -16.11 0.05 -3.68
CA ALA A 36 -14.91 0.58 -3.06
C ALA A 36 -14.75 2.08 -3.33
N CYS A 37 -15.07 2.56 -4.54
CA CYS A 37 -15.00 3.98 -4.88
C CYS A 37 -15.96 4.81 -4.01
N GLN A 38 -17.21 4.36 -3.87
CA GLN A 38 -18.18 5.00 -2.97
C GLN A 38 -17.67 5.02 -1.52
N ALA A 39 -17.12 3.90 -1.04
CA ALA A 39 -16.57 3.81 0.31
C ALA A 39 -15.35 4.72 0.53
N VAL A 40 -14.45 4.85 -0.45
CA VAL A 40 -13.32 5.78 -0.40
C VAL A 40 -13.81 7.22 -0.26
N LEU A 41 -14.72 7.64 -1.14
CA LEU A 41 -15.23 9.02 -1.15
C LEU A 41 -15.92 9.36 0.17
N LYS A 42 -16.74 8.44 0.68
CA LYS A 42 -17.38 8.56 2.00
C LYS A 42 -16.34 8.65 3.12
N ALA A 43 -15.37 7.74 3.16
CA ALA A 43 -14.36 7.70 4.20
C ALA A 43 -13.49 8.98 4.22
N ILE A 44 -13.11 9.50 3.06
CA ILE A 44 -12.39 10.77 2.96
C ILE A 44 -13.25 11.93 3.47
N SER A 45 -14.53 11.97 3.12
CA SER A 45 -15.44 13.01 3.58
C SER A 45 -15.67 12.99 5.09
N GLU A 46 -15.77 11.80 5.70
CA GLU A 46 -16.09 11.64 7.12
C GLU A 46 -14.86 11.65 8.04
N GLN A 47 -13.73 11.11 7.57
CA GLN A 47 -12.54 10.87 8.39
C GLN A 47 -11.32 11.71 7.97
N GLY A 48 -11.39 12.36 6.81
CA GLY A 48 -10.33 13.18 6.26
C GLY A 48 -9.35 12.44 5.35
N VAL A 49 -8.58 13.20 4.57
CA VAL A 49 -7.72 12.67 3.49
C VAL A 49 -6.58 11.77 3.98
N TYR A 50 -6.10 11.96 5.21
CA TYR A 50 -4.99 11.17 5.76
C TYR A 50 -5.45 9.86 6.41
N ALA A 51 -6.75 9.62 6.50
CA ALA A 51 -7.33 8.49 7.22
C ALA A 51 -7.50 7.23 6.36
N VAL A 52 -7.23 7.30 5.04
CA VAL A 52 -7.59 6.26 4.07
C VAL A 52 -6.37 5.82 3.27
N ASP A 53 -6.06 4.53 3.32
CA ASP A 53 -5.13 3.86 2.42
C ASP A 53 -5.89 3.03 1.38
N ILE A 54 -5.45 3.07 0.12
CA ILE A 54 -6.23 2.58 -1.02
C ILE A 54 -5.45 1.52 -1.81
N GLY A 55 -6.12 0.40 -2.10
CA GLY A 55 -5.72 -0.57 -3.11
C GLY A 55 -4.58 -1.50 -2.72
N LEU A 56 -4.05 -2.24 -3.69
CA LEU A 56 -3.06 -3.32 -3.51
C LEU A 56 -1.82 -2.93 -2.70
N THR A 57 -1.41 -1.68 -2.82
CA THR A 57 -0.16 -1.16 -2.25
C THR A 57 -0.37 -0.26 -1.04
N GLN A 58 -1.63 -0.12 -0.62
CA GLN A 58 -2.06 0.62 0.58
C GLN A 58 -1.45 2.02 0.61
N GLN A 59 -1.57 2.76 -0.50
CA GLN A 59 -1.11 4.13 -0.57
C GLN A 59 -2.10 5.05 0.13
N ASN A 60 -1.63 5.76 1.15
CA ASN A 60 -2.43 6.77 1.83
C ASN A 60 -2.82 7.90 0.88
N TRP A 61 -4.11 8.27 0.87
CA TRP A 61 -4.63 9.31 -0.01
C TRP A 61 -3.97 10.67 0.26
N GLY A 62 -3.91 11.10 1.52
CA GLY A 62 -3.41 12.40 1.92
C GLY A 62 -1.90 12.58 1.74
N TYR A 63 -1.10 11.51 1.94
CA TYR A 63 0.36 11.58 1.81
C TYR A 63 0.88 11.34 0.39
N ILE A 64 0.31 10.38 -0.34
CA ILE A 64 0.83 9.95 -1.64
C ILE A 64 -0.23 10.13 -2.72
N GLY A 65 -1.46 9.72 -2.45
CA GLY A 65 -2.51 9.58 -3.46
C GLY A 65 -2.81 10.87 -4.21
N ARG A 66 -2.98 11.99 -3.50
CA ARG A 66 -3.30 13.30 -4.09
C ARG A 66 -2.28 13.81 -5.11
N ALA A 67 -1.02 13.39 -5.00
CA ALA A 67 0.05 13.80 -5.91
C ALA A 67 0.24 12.83 -7.08
N ARG A 68 -0.38 11.64 -7.04
CA ARG A 68 -0.14 10.54 -7.98
C ARG A 68 -1.35 10.16 -8.82
N PHE A 69 -2.55 10.53 -8.37
CA PHE A 69 -3.81 10.19 -9.01
C PHE A 69 -4.67 11.43 -9.19
N ARG A 70 -5.56 11.42 -10.19
CA ARG A 70 -6.46 12.55 -10.42
C ARG A 70 -7.56 12.58 -9.37
N GLU A 71 -8.06 11.41 -9.00
CA GLU A 71 -9.08 11.24 -7.98
C GLU A 71 -8.86 9.95 -7.16
N PRO A 72 -9.49 9.82 -5.97
CA PRO A 72 -9.27 8.66 -5.11
C PRO A 72 -9.58 7.31 -5.78
N CYS A 73 -10.59 7.28 -6.66
CA CYS A 73 -11.03 6.06 -7.32
C CYS A 73 -10.06 5.54 -8.40
N ASP A 74 -9.12 6.37 -8.87
CA ASP A 74 -8.04 5.91 -9.75
C ASP A 74 -7.06 4.98 -9.01
N ALA A 75 -6.88 5.19 -7.70
CA ALA A 75 -5.99 4.38 -6.87
C ALA A 75 -6.54 2.96 -6.64
N LEU A 76 -7.81 2.69 -6.98
CA LEU A 76 -8.42 1.35 -6.98
C LEU A 76 -8.14 0.57 -8.27
N HIS A 77 -7.61 1.21 -9.33
CA HIS A 77 -7.21 0.50 -10.54
C HIS A 77 -5.91 -0.29 -10.26
N PRO A 78 -5.91 -1.64 -10.38
CA PRO A 78 -4.78 -2.47 -9.94
C PRO A 78 -3.45 -2.05 -10.53
N MET A 79 -3.42 -1.80 -11.85
CA MET A 79 -2.19 -1.45 -12.56
C MET A 79 -1.69 -0.05 -12.21
N ASN A 80 -2.60 0.92 -12.03
CA ASN A 80 -2.20 2.29 -11.69
C ASN A 80 -1.63 2.34 -10.27
N ASN A 81 -2.25 1.59 -9.34
CA ASN A 81 -1.81 1.46 -7.97
C ASN A 81 -0.40 0.84 -7.88
N LEU A 82 -0.18 -0.27 -8.59
CA LEU A 82 1.13 -0.93 -8.66
C LEU A 82 2.20 -0.05 -9.33
N GLN A 83 1.86 0.62 -10.44
CA GLN A 83 2.78 1.50 -11.14
C GLN A 83 3.21 2.69 -10.27
N SER A 84 2.26 3.32 -9.57
CA SER A 84 2.55 4.41 -8.62
C SER A 84 3.52 3.97 -7.53
N ALA A 85 3.29 2.79 -6.93
CA ALA A 85 4.17 2.24 -5.90
C ALA A 85 5.56 1.88 -6.45
N ALA A 86 5.65 1.28 -7.63
CA ALA A 86 6.92 0.94 -8.26
C ALA A 86 7.76 2.19 -8.55
N LEU A 87 7.14 3.27 -9.07
CA LEU A 87 7.82 4.55 -9.29
C LEU A 87 8.32 5.15 -7.97
N LEU A 88 7.52 5.10 -6.91
CA LEU A 88 7.92 5.63 -5.60
C LEU A 88 9.08 4.82 -4.99
N LEU A 89 9.02 3.50 -5.07
CA LEU A 89 10.11 2.62 -4.64
C LEU A 89 11.39 2.88 -5.44
N ARG A 90 11.28 3.06 -6.76
CA ARG A 90 12.45 3.37 -7.62
C ARG A 90 13.05 4.73 -7.26
N GLN A 91 12.23 5.73 -7.01
CA GLN A 91 12.68 7.06 -6.55
C GLN A 91 13.44 6.95 -5.23
N TYR A 92 12.92 6.22 -4.24
CA TYR A 92 13.63 6.03 -2.98
C TYR A 92 14.91 5.21 -3.15
N TYR A 93 14.92 4.21 -4.03
CA TYR A 93 16.14 3.48 -4.34
C TYR A 93 17.22 4.38 -4.94
N GLN A 94 16.86 5.32 -5.81
CA GLN A 94 17.82 6.30 -6.35
C GLN A 94 18.42 7.21 -5.27
N GLN A 95 17.67 7.45 -4.18
CA GLN A 95 18.15 8.24 -3.04
C GLN A 95 19.02 7.41 -2.08
N THR A 96 18.70 6.13 -1.88
CA THR A 96 19.34 5.30 -0.84
C THR A 96 20.41 4.35 -1.38
N GLY A 97 20.36 3.99 -2.66
CA GLY A 97 21.18 2.92 -3.25
C GLY A 97 20.82 1.49 -2.77
N ASP A 98 19.83 1.35 -1.88
CA ASP A 98 19.49 0.11 -1.19
C ASP A 98 17.98 -0.13 -1.18
N TRP A 99 17.56 -1.31 -1.64
CA TRP A 99 16.14 -1.69 -1.75
C TRP A 99 15.46 -1.86 -0.39
N VAL A 100 16.17 -2.32 0.63
CA VAL A 100 15.60 -2.45 1.98
C VAL A 100 15.30 -1.06 2.54
N SER A 101 16.22 -0.12 2.35
CA SER A 101 16.05 1.27 2.77
C SER A 101 14.96 1.97 1.99
N ALA A 102 14.88 1.75 0.67
CA ALA A 102 13.79 2.26 -0.16
C ALA A 102 12.42 1.74 0.29
N ALA A 103 12.31 0.46 0.64
CA ALA A 103 11.09 -0.12 1.20
C ALA A 103 10.73 0.46 2.57
N GLY A 104 11.73 0.76 3.41
CA GLY A 104 11.52 1.45 4.68
C GLY A 104 11.00 2.88 4.51
N MET A 105 11.55 3.64 3.56
CA MET A 105 11.06 4.98 3.21
C MET A 105 9.66 4.93 2.62
N TYR A 106 9.36 3.95 1.77
CA TYR A 106 8.00 3.73 1.27
C TYR A 106 6.99 3.51 2.39
N HIS A 107 7.33 2.67 3.38
CA HIS A 107 6.42 2.37 4.49
C HIS A 107 6.27 3.54 5.46
N ARG A 108 7.36 4.24 5.78
CA ARG A 108 7.34 5.40 6.66
C ARG A 108 8.46 6.38 6.30
N PRO A 109 8.19 7.39 5.47
CA PRO A 109 9.20 8.36 5.03
C PRO A 109 9.88 9.10 6.19
N ALA A 110 9.14 9.33 7.28
CA ALA A 110 9.65 9.96 8.51
C ALA A 110 10.69 9.11 9.28
N GLY A 111 10.90 7.84 8.88
CA GLY A 111 11.87 6.96 9.53
C GLY A 111 11.45 6.53 10.95
N GLY A 112 12.46 6.44 11.82
CA GLY A 112 12.32 6.03 13.22
C GLY A 112 12.08 4.53 13.41
N GLU A 113 11.70 4.17 14.64
CA GLU A 113 11.55 2.78 15.08
C GLU A 113 10.61 1.94 14.18
N PRO A 114 9.42 2.43 13.77
CA PRO A 114 8.56 1.67 12.86
C PRO A 114 9.20 1.36 11.51
N ALA A 115 9.97 2.30 10.94
CA ALA A 115 10.69 2.05 9.69
C ALA A 115 11.79 1.00 9.88
N ARG A 116 12.49 1.02 11.02
CA ARG A 116 13.52 0.02 11.37
C ARG A 116 12.93 -1.38 11.51
N LEU A 117 11.83 -1.53 12.25
CA LEU A 117 11.11 -2.79 12.39
C LEU A 117 10.61 -3.32 11.05
N TYR A 118 10.10 -2.44 10.19
CA TYR A 118 9.67 -2.81 8.85
C TYR A 118 10.83 -3.32 7.98
N LYS A 119 11.97 -2.60 7.99
CA LYS A 119 13.19 -3.02 7.27
C LYS A 119 13.66 -4.42 7.70
N SER A 120 13.68 -4.71 9.00
CA SER A 120 14.04 -6.04 9.53
C SER A 120 13.15 -7.14 8.97
N LYS A 121 11.83 -6.92 8.97
CA LYS A 121 10.85 -7.88 8.43
C LYS A 121 11.02 -8.10 6.92
N ILE A 122 11.34 -7.05 6.17
CA ILE A 122 11.64 -7.16 4.73
C ILE A 122 12.93 -7.96 4.51
N GLN A 123 13.99 -7.70 5.28
CA GLN A 123 15.25 -8.44 5.18
C GLN A 123 15.06 -9.94 5.46
N GLU A 124 14.37 -10.30 6.54
CA GLU A 124 14.05 -11.70 6.87
C GLU A 124 13.25 -12.39 5.76
N ARG A 125 12.32 -11.67 5.13
CA ARG A 125 11.52 -12.22 4.05
C ARG A 125 12.35 -12.43 2.77
N LEU A 126 13.18 -11.46 2.40
CA LEU A 126 14.05 -11.56 1.24
C LEU A 126 15.03 -12.73 1.39
N LYS A 127 15.61 -12.93 2.57
CA LYS A 127 16.49 -14.07 2.87
C LYS A 127 15.80 -15.41 2.60
N ARG A 128 14.55 -15.57 3.03
CA ARG A 128 13.75 -16.79 2.76
C ARG A 128 13.53 -17.00 1.27
N MET A 129 13.08 -15.97 0.56
CA MET A 129 12.81 -16.06 -0.89
C MET A 129 14.04 -16.40 -1.74
N VAL A 130 15.24 -15.98 -1.31
CA VAL A 130 16.50 -16.30 -1.99
C VAL A 130 16.99 -17.71 -1.65
N ALA A 131 16.73 -18.18 -0.42
CA ALA A 131 17.09 -19.53 0.00
C ALA A 131 16.19 -20.61 -0.61
N ASP A 132 14.94 -20.27 -0.95
CA ASP A 132 13.97 -21.15 -1.60
C ASP A 132 14.11 -21.21 -3.13
N ARG A 133 15.18 -20.65 -3.71
CA ARG A 133 15.52 -20.69 -5.14
C ARG A 133 16.63 -21.69 -5.42
#